data_AF-L8XVH9-F1
#
_entry.id   AF-L8XVH9-F1
#
_cell.length_a   1.000
_cell.length_b   1.000
_cell.length_c   1.000
_cell.angle_alpha   90.00
_cell.angle_beta   90.00
_cell.angle_gamma   90.00
#
_symmetry.space_group_name_H-M   'P 1'
#
loop_
_entity.id
_entity.type
_entity.pdbx_description
1 polymer ?
#
loop_
_entity_poly.entity_id
_entity_poly.type
_entity_poly.pdbx_seq_one_letter_code
_entity_poly.pdbx_strand_id
1 'polypeptide(L)'
;MKKLLCLSSLMFALSVAHAQESSFTEDFSKLTDDVSKSVKKGWDKSKDALSDFSDDAKVQLDKAGESIKSSFDDFKNSYAVTDAATLQKYLVVEIPAVSLEDEHLTVTVLLKNNQDKPVKFKDLKNKVDVIVLDQDSIAYFATEASLQHNNKIIVPAKAAVKVTWQFDNVATTPVTLRLMNADYPLPKISSGFSLKSLGL
;
A
#
# COMPACT_ATOMS: atom_id res chain seq x y z
N MET A 1 -28.92 -23.43 -26.79
CA MET A 1 -29.11 -23.17 -25.35
C MET A 1 -27.93 -23.72 -24.52
N LYS A 2 -26.76 -23.06 -24.54
CA LYS A 2 -25.58 -23.42 -23.72
C LYS A 2 -24.73 -22.18 -23.35
N LYS A 3 -25.37 -21.05 -23.03
CA LYS A 3 -24.67 -19.79 -22.66
C LYS A 3 -24.94 -19.31 -21.22
N LEU A 4 -25.50 -20.14 -20.35
CA LEU A 4 -26.00 -19.68 -19.05
C LEU A 4 -25.54 -20.51 -17.84
N LEU A 5 -24.37 -21.16 -17.91
CA LEU A 5 -23.85 -21.96 -16.79
C LEU A 5 -22.50 -21.52 -16.21
N CYS A 6 -21.81 -20.53 -16.80
CA CYS A 6 -20.47 -20.13 -16.34
C CYS A 6 -20.44 -18.90 -15.42
N LEU A 7 -21.58 -18.32 -15.06
CA LEU A 7 -21.64 -17.15 -14.17
C LEU A 7 -21.96 -17.49 -12.71
N SER A 8 -22.35 -18.73 -12.40
CA SER A 8 -22.67 -19.14 -11.02
C SER A 8 -21.42 -19.46 -10.19
N SER A 9 -20.30 -19.84 -10.80
CA SER A 9 -19.07 -20.19 -10.09
C SER A 9 -18.25 -18.98 -9.63
N LEU A 10 -18.49 -17.78 -10.18
CA LEU A 10 -17.77 -16.57 -9.74
C LEU A 10 -18.39 -15.93 -8.49
N MET A 11 -19.67 -16.20 -8.21
CA MET A 11 -20.36 -15.68 -7.02
C MET A 11 -20.14 -16.51 -5.76
N PHE A 12 -19.59 -17.73 -5.86
CA PHE A 12 -19.32 -18.57 -4.68
C PHE A 12 -18.00 -18.22 -3.97
N ALA A 13 -17.13 -17.43 -4.61
CA ALA A 13 -15.84 -17.04 -4.04
C ALA A 13 -15.94 -15.87 -3.03
N LEU A 14 -17.13 -15.31 -2.81
CA LEU A 14 -17.32 -14.15 -1.92
C LEU A 14 -17.84 -14.50 -0.51
N SER A 15 -18.04 -15.78 -0.17
CA SER A 15 -18.71 -16.15 1.07
C SER A 15 -18.00 -17.25 1.86
N VAL A 16 -16.75 -17.06 2.28
CA VAL A 16 -16.22 -17.74 3.47
C VAL A 16 -15.20 -16.83 4.17
N ALA A 17 -15.70 -15.90 4.96
CA ALA A 17 -15.05 -15.54 6.21
C ALA A 17 -15.84 -16.23 7.33
N HIS A 18 -15.16 -16.55 8.44
CA HIS A 18 -15.62 -17.18 9.68
C HIS A 18 -15.48 -18.71 9.75
N ALA A 19 -14.36 -19.18 10.33
CA ALA A 19 -14.34 -19.98 11.56
C ALA A 19 -12.93 -20.51 11.88
N GLN A 20 -12.54 -20.30 13.14
CA GLN A 20 -11.65 -21.08 14.01
C GLN A 20 -10.26 -21.57 13.54
N GLU A 21 -9.31 -21.23 14.41
CA GLU A 21 -7.89 -21.60 14.41
C GLU A 21 -7.63 -23.11 14.56
N SER A 22 -6.38 -23.45 14.21
CA SER A 22 -5.58 -24.60 14.65
C SER A 22 -5.59 -25.89 13.81
N SER A 23 -5.28 -25.77 12.52
CA SER A 23 -4.46 -26.78 11.76
C SER A 23 -4.08 -26.33 10.33
N PHE A 24 -4.24 -25.04 10.00
CA PHE A 24 -4.46 -24.61 8.62
C PHE A 24 -3.21 -24.42 7.75
N THR A 25 -1.98 -24.53 8.27
CA THR A 25 -0.80 -24.07 7.52
C THR A 25 -0.25 -25.09 6.52
N GLU A 26 -0.24 -26.39 6.84
CA GLU A 26 0.24 -27.42 5.90
C GLU A 26 -0.78 -27.74 4.80
N ASP A 27 -2.05 -27.83 5.14
CA ASP A 27 -3.11 -28.10 4.16
C ASP A 27 -3.39 -26.89 3.27
N PHE A 28 -3.22 -25.66 3.76
CA PHE A 28 -3.34 -24.46 2.92
C PHE A 28 -2.11 -24.26 2.01
N SER A 29 -0.92 -24.71 2.42
CA SER A 29 0.26 -24.77 1.52
C SER A 29 0.04 -25.77 0.38
N LYS A 30 -0.52 -26.94 0.68
CA LYS A 30 -0.86 -27.93 -0.36
C LYS A 30 -2.03 -27.47 -1.23
N LEU A 31 -3.05 -26.84 -0.64
CA LEU A 31 -4.18 -26.26 -1.37
C LEU A 31 -3.75 -25.09 -2.26
N THR A 32 -2.83 -24.24 -1.80
CA THR A 32 -2.28 -23.13 -2.61
C THR A 32 -1.33 -23.63 -3.69
N ASP A 33 -0.56 -24.70 -3.46
CA ASP A 33 0.24 -25.35 -4.50
C ASP A 33 -0.61 -26.08 -5.54
N ASP A 34 -1.72 -26.70 -5.14
CA ASP A 34 -2.67 -27.34 -6.06
C ASP A 34 -3.53 -26.32 -6.81
N VAL A 35 -3.91 -25.20 -6.18
CA VAL A 35 -4.51 -24.04 -6.86
C VAL A 35 -3.49 -23.39 -7.79
N SER A 36 -2.22 -23.25 -7.41
CA SER A 36 -1.17 -22.68 -8.28
C SER A 36 -0.86 -23.59 -9.47
N LYS A 37 -0.84 -24.92 -9.28
CA LYS A 37 -0.71 -25.90 -10.36
C LYS A 37 -1.96 -25.98 -11.23
N SER A 38 -3.15 -25.79 -10.67
CA SER A 38 -4.42 -25.77 -11.41
C SER A 38 -4.63 -24.47 -12.19
N VAL A 39 -4.18 -23.33 -11.65
CA VAL A 39 -4.13 -22.04 -12.34
C VAL A 39 -3.07 -22.08 -13.45
N LYS A 40 -1.89 -22.68 -13.23
CA LYS A 40 -0.90 -22.91 -14.29
C LYS A 40 -1.43 -23.85 -15.38
N LYS A 41 -1.98 -25.01 -15.01
CA LYS A 41 -2.60 -25.93 -15.98
C LYS A 41 -3.80 -25.31 -16.71
N GLY A 42 -4.56 -24.44 -16.04
CA GLY A 42 -5.66 -23.68 -16.63
C GLY A 42 -5.17 -22.56 -17.56
N TRP A 43 -4.08 -21.89 -17.21
CA TRP A 43 -3.39 -20.89 -18.00
C TRP A 43 -2.77 -21.49 -19.27
N ASP A 44 -2.07 -22.61 -19.14
CA ASP A 44 -1.47 -23.34 -20.25
C ASP A 44 -2.55 -23.90 -21.19
N LYS A 45 -3.63 -24.49 -20.64
CA LYS A 45 -4.79 -24.90 -21.44
C LYS A 45 -5.53 -23.73 -22.09
N SER A 46 -5.56 -22.56 -21.46
CA SER A 46 -6.15 -21.35 -22.05
C SER A 46 -5.27 -20.79 -23.15
N LYS A 47 -3.93 -20.89 -23.02
CA LYS A 47 -2.97 -20.51 -24.07
C LYS A 47 -3.08 -21.41 -25.30
N ASP A 48 -3.29 -22.71 -25.08
CA ASP A 48 -3.53 -23.69 -26.14
C ASP A 48 -4.92 -23.55 -26.80
N ALA A 49 -5.95 -23.14 -26.06
CA ALA A 49 -7.31 -22.91 -26.58
C ALA A 49 -7.51 -21.52 -27.24
N LEU A 50 -6.55 -20.60 -27.11
CA LEU A 50 -6.55 -19.25 -27.68
C LEU A 50 -5.67 -19.13 -28.93
N SER A 51 -5.29 -20.25 -29.56
CA SER A 51 -4.50 -20.26 -30.82
C SER A 51 -5.12 -19.42 -31.93
N ASP A 52 -6.45 -19.27 -31.92
CA ASP A 52 -7.26 -18.58 -32.93
C ASP A 52 -7.44 -17.07 -32.66
N PHE A 53 -6.92 -16.56 -31.54
CA PHE A 53 -6.92 -15.12 -31.26
C PHE A 53 -5.72 -14.42 -31.89
N SER A 54 -5.92 -13.17 -32.30
CA SER A 54 -4.87 -12.32 -32.89
C SER A 54 -3.65 -12.23 -31.98
N ASP A 55 -2.47 -12.05 -32.57
CA ASP A 55 -1.20 -11.98 -31.83
C ASP A 55 -1.22 -10.91 -30.72
N ASP A 56 -2.00 -9.84 -30.91
CA ASP A 56 -2.23 -8.78 -29.93
C ASP A 56 -2.88 -9.28 -28.62
N ALA A 57 -3.80 -10.25 -28.70
CA ALA A 57 -4.47 -10.82 -27.53
C ALA A 57 -3.52 -11.75 -26.74
N LYS A 58 -2.65 -12.48 -27.44
CA LYS A 58 -1.61 -13.32 -26.83
C LYS A 58 -0.57 -12.46 -26.10
N VAL A 59 -0.16 -11.34 -26.69
CA VAL A 59 0.76 -10.38 -26.07
C VAL A 59 0.14 -9.75 -24.81
N GLN A 60 -1.15 -9.38 -24.84
CA GLN A 60 -1.82 -8.83 -23.66
C GLN A 60 -1.98 -9.86 -22.55
N LEU A 61 -2.26 -11.12 -22.89
CA LEU A 61 -2.35 -12.21 -21.92
C LEU A 61 -0.98 -12.51 -21.29
N ASP A 62 0.09 -12.57 -22.08
CA ASP A 62 1.44 -12.78 -21.57
C ASP A 62 1.89 -11.63 -20.65
N LYS A 63 1.60 -10.37 -21.01
CA LYS A 63 1.82 -9.21 -20.13
C LYS A 63 1.03 -9.30 -18.82
N ALA A 64 -0.22 -9.75 -18.88
CA ALA A 64 -1.02 -9.96 -17.68
C ALA A 64 -0.45 -11.09 -16.80
N GLY A 65 0.01 -12.19 -17.42
CA GLY A 65 0.66 -13.30 -16.72
C GLY A 65 1.98 -12.91 -16.05
N GLU A 66 2.83 -12.14 -16.74
CA GLU A 66 4.08 -11.61 -16.18
C GLU A 66 3.81 -10.60 -15.07
N SER A 67 2.80 -9.74 -15.21
CA SER A 67 2.37 -8.79 -14.17
C SER A 67 1.87 -9.52 -12.91
N ILE A 68 1.10 -10.60 -13.07
CA ILE A 68 0.63 -11.43 -11.95
C ILE A 68 1.80 -12.17 -11.29
N LYS A 69 2.72 -12.74 -12.07
CA LYS A 69 3.87 -13.48 -11.55
C LYS A 69 4.84 -12.58 -10.79
N SER A 70 5.20 -11.44 -11.38
CA SER A 70 6.06 -10.44 -10.73
C SER A 70 5.43 -9.93 -9.44
N SER A 71 4.14 -9.62 -9.44
CA SER A 71 3.41 -9.23 -8.22
C SER A 71 3.40 -10.32 -7.15
N PHE A 72 3.38 -11.60 -7.54
CA PHE A 72 3.35 -12.74 -6.62
C PHE A 72 4.73 -13.06 -6.03
N ASP A 73 5.79 -13.01 -6.84
CA ASP A 73 7.18 -13.17 -6.36
C ASP A 73 7.58 -12.01 -5.43
N ASP A 74 7.13 -10.80 -5.77
CA ASP A 74 7.24 -9.62 -4.93
C ASP A 74 6.48 -9.73 -3.60
N PHE A 75 5.32 -10.39 -3.60
CA PHE A 75 4.49 -10.61 -2.41
C PHE A 75 5.12 -11.66 -1.48
N LYS A 76 5.77 -12.70 -2.03
CA LYS A 76 6.48 -13.71 -1.24
C LYS A 76 7.82 -13.23 -0.65
N ASN A 77 8.43 -12.23 -1.28
CA ASN A 77 9.76 -11.73 -0.91
C ASN A 77 9.75 -10.38 -0.18
N SER A 78 8.61 -9.93 0.33
CA SER A 78 8.51 -8.68 1.11
C SER A 78 7.74 -8.85 2.41
N TYR A 79 8.00 -7.95 3.37
CA TYR A 79 7.15 -7.78 4.54
C TYR A 79 5.97 -6.87 4.19
N ALA A 80 4.79 -7.16 4.72
CA ALA A 80 3.60 -6.33 4.55
C ALA A 80 3.35 -5.49 5.80
N VAL A 81 3.07 -4.19 5.59
CA VAL A 81 2.54 -3.29 6.61
C VAL A 81 1.03 -3.22 6.43
N THR A 82 0.30 -3.71 7.42
CA THR A 82 -1.17 -3.78 7.43
C THR A 82 -1.80 -2.96 8.55
N ASP A 83 -1.01 -2.54 9.53
CA ASP A 83 -1.44 -1.90 10.76
C ASP A 83 -0.25 -1.20 11.46
N ALA A 84 -0.54 -0.49 12.55
CA ALA A 84 0.47 0.17 13.40
C ALA A 84 1.58 -0.78 13.87
N ALA A 85 1.24 -2.02 14.26
CA ALA A 85 2.20 -2.95 14.85
C ALA A 85 3.21 -3.43 13.81
N THR A 86 2.75 -3.78 12.61
CA THR A 86 3.59 -4.15 11.47
C THR A 86 4.39 -2.97 10.93
N LEU A 87 3.81 -1.76 10.92
CA LEU A 87 4.53 -0.53 10.59
C LEU A 87 5.75 -0.33 11.49
N GLN A 88 5.53 -0.33 12.81
CA GLN A 88 6.58 -0.10 13.81
C GLN A 88 7.60 -1.26 13.87
N LYS A 89 7.17 -2.48 13.57
CA LYS A 89 8.06 -3.65 13.50
C LYS A 89 9.04 -3.57 12.33
N TYR A 90 8.57 -3.16 11.16
CA TYR A 90 9.36 -3.26 9.93
C TYR A 90 10.02 -1.95 9.52
N LEU A 91 9.47 -0.81 9.92
CA LEU A 91 9.94 0.51 9.51
C LEU A 91 10.22 1.41 10.71
N VAL A 92 11.27 2.21 10.56
CA VAL A 92 11.47 3.40 11.39
C VAL A 92 10.91 4.59 10.63
N VAL A 93 10.05 5.35 11.29
CA VAL A 93 9.41 6.54 10.73
C VAL A 93 10.07 7.77 11.32
N GLU A 94 10.58 8.64 10.47
CA GLU A 94 11.15 9.94 10.86
C GLU A 94 10.48 11.06 10.09
N ILE A 95 10.28 12.20 10.73
CA ILE A 95 9.60 13.36 10.13
C ILE A 95 10.59 14.53 10.09
N PRO A 96 11.45 14.61 9.06
CA PRO A 96 12.48 15.64 9.00
C PRO A 96 11.95 17.04 8.74
N ALA A 97 10.76 17.18 8.16
CA ALA A 97 10.22 18.49 7.77
C ALA A 97 8.70 18.54 7.80
N VAL A 98 8.20 19.67 8.30
CA VAL A 98 6.79 20.06 8.28
C VAL A 98 6.74 21.53 7.87
N SER A 99 5.95 21.86 6.85
CA SER A 99 5.65 23.24 6.47
C SER A 99 4.14 23.48 6.55
N LEU A 100 3.73 24.64 7.06
CA LEU A 100 2.35 25.11 7.07
C LEU A 100 2.34 26.51 6.45
N GLU A 101 1.73 26.63 5.28
CA GLU A 101 1.64 27.88 4.52
C GLU A 101 0.20 28.03 4.04
N ASP A 102 -0.46 29.15 4.37
CA ASP A 102 -1.85 29.45 3.95
C ASP A 102 -2.83 28.27 4.16
N GLU A 103 -2.85 27.68 5.37
CA GLU A 103 -3.67 26.51 5.74
C GLU A 103 -3.38 25.22 4.95
N HIS A 104 -2.31 25.20 4.15
CA HIS A 104 -1.80 24.03 3.48
C HIS A 104 -0.60 23.46 4.25
N LEU A 105 -0.79 22.27 4.82
CA LEU A 105 0.26 21.56 5.52
C LEU A 105 0.93 20.56 4.58
N THR A 106 2.26 20.55 4.57
CA THR A 106 3.07 19.52 3.94
C THR A 106 3.91 18.81 5.00
N VAL A 107 3.73 17.50 5.14
CA VAL A 107 4.50 16.63 6.05
C VAL A 107 5.41 15.73 5.23
N THR A 108 6.72 15.87 5.41
CA THR A 108 7.72 14.99 4.79
C THR A 108 8.13 13.91 5.79
N VAL A 109 8.07 12.67 5.36
CA VAL A 109 8.35 11.48 6.16
C VAL A 109 9.42 10.63 5.48
N LEU A 110 10.40 10.17 6.26
CA LEU A 110 11.33 9.13 5.87
C LEU A 110 10.87 7.81 6.46
N LEU A 111 10.61 6.85 5.58
CA LEU A 111 10.32 5.47 5.95
C LEU A 111 11.60 4.66 5.75
N LYS A 112 12.25 4.27 6.85
CA LYS A 112 13.51 3.53 6.83
C LYS A 112 13.28 2.06 7.07
N ASN A 113 13.76 1.23 6.15
CA ASN A 113 13.70 -0.21 6.23
C ASN A 113 15.07 -0.78 6.60
N ASN A 114 15.19 -1.24 7.85
CA ASN A 114 16.40 -1.90 8.34
C ASN A 114 16.39 -3.42 8.10
N GLN A 115 15.35 -3.95 7.45
CA GLN A 115 15.23 -5.36 7.14
C GLN A 115 16.05 -5.75 5.91
N ASP A 116 16.22 -7.06 5.72
CA ASP A 116 16.90 -7.70 4.58
C ASP A 116 16.01 -7.83 3.34
N LYS A 117 14.70 -7.57 3.48
CA LYS A 117 13.70 -7.64 2.42
C LYS A 117 12.96 -6.31 2.25
N PRO A 118 12.42 -6.02 1.06
CA PRO A 118 11.52 -4.89 0.88
C PRO A 118 10.33 -4.94 1.82
N VAL A 119 9.83 -3.78 2.21
CA VAL A 119 8.61 -3.63 3.03
C VAL A 119 7.57 -2.89 2.20
N LYS A 120 6.36 -3.45 2.10
CA LYS A 120 5.27 -2.91 1.28
C LYS A 120 4.09 -2.54 2.15
N PHE A 121 3.52 -1.37 1.92
CA PHE A 121 2.23 -1.00 2.52
C PHE A 121 1.11 -1.74 1.80
N LYS A 122 0.17 -2.30 2.56
CA LYS A 122 -1.08 -2.83 2.02
C LYS A 122 -2.02 -1.65 1.75
N ASP A 123 -1.80 -0.99 0.61
CA ASP A 123 -2.62 0.08 0.04
C ASP A 123 -3.12 1.15 1.05
N LEU A 124 -2.46 2.31 1.12
CA LEU A 124 -2.91 3.48 1.91
C LEU A 124 -4.06 4.22 1.21
N LYS A 125 -5.25 3.61 1.17
CA LYS A 125 -6.40 4.13 0.41
C LYS A 125 -7.43 4.85 1.27
N ASN A 126 -7.46 4.61 2.58
CA ASN A 126 -8.47 5.23 3.44
C ASN A 126 -7.94 6.56 3.97
N LYS A 127 -8.80 7.58 4.01
CA LYS A 127 -8.43 8.90 4.57
C LYS A 127 -7.97 8.80 6.03
N VAL A 128 -8.47 7.80 6.78
CA VAL A 128 -8.08 7.53 8.17
C VAL A 128 -6.68 6.92 8.32
N ASP A 129 -6.08 6.42 7.25
CA ASP A 129 -4.75 5.80 7.30
C ASP A 129 -3.65 6.86 7.45
N VAL A 130 -3.92 8.10 7.04
CA VAL A 130 -2.98 9.23 7.15
C VAL A 130 -3.74 10.49 7.56
N ILE A 131 -3.63 10.84 8.83
CA ILE A 131 -4.21 12.07 9.39
C ILE A 131 -3.18 12.84 10.19
N VAL A 132 -3.40 14.14 10.36
CA VAL A 132 -2.70 14.93 11.37
C VAL A 132 -3.69 15.39 12.44
N LEU A 133 -3.21 15.53 13.66
CA LEU A 133 -3.98 15.97 14.81
C LEU A 133 -3.37 17.26 15.38
N ASP A 134 -4.22 18.20 15.75
CA ASP A 134 -3.81 19.38 16.54
C ASP A 134 -3.77 19.10 18.04
N GLN A 135 -3.52 20.15 18.83
CA GLN A 135 -3.43 20.08 20.29
C GLN A 135 -4.75 19.65 20.95
N ASP A 136 -5.88 19.89 20.29
CA ASP A 136 -7.22 19.54 20.75
C ASP A 136 -7.72 18.21 20.17
N SER A 137 -6.82 17.45 19.52
CA SER A 137 -7.12 16.19 18.82
C SER A 137 -8.11 16.32 17.66
N ILE A 138 -8.22 17.51 17.06
CA ILE A 138 -8.96 17.73 15.83
C ILE A 138 -8.18 17.14 14.66
N ALA A 139 -8.84 16.31 13.86
CA ALA A 139 -8.23 15.59 12.75
C ALA A 139 -8.35 16.34 11.42
N TYR A 140 -7.23 16.42 10.70
CA TYR A 140 -7.16 16.84 9.31
C TYR A 140 -6.72 15.65 8.45
N PHE A 141 -7.45 15.42 7.36
CA PHE A 141 -7.20 14.29 6.46
C PHE A 141 -6.27 14.67 5.33
N ALA A 142 -5.40 13.75 4.91
CA ALA A 142 -4.57 13.95 3.73
C ALA A 142 -5.45 14.18 2.49
N THR A 143 -4.97 15.02 1.57
CA THR A 143 -5.68 15.30 0.32
C THR A 143 -5.79 14.04 -0.53
N GLU A 144 -6.85 13.95 -1.36
CA GLU A 144 -7.06 12.80 -2.22
C GLU A 144 -5.92 12.61 -3.23
N ALA A 145 -5.38 13.71 -3.78
CA ALA A 145 -4.23 13.67 -4.67
C ALA A 145 -3.00 13.08 -3.97
N SER A 146 -2.76 13.47 -2.71
CA SER A 146 -1.64 12.94 -1.93
C SER A 146 -1.81 11.46 -1.59
N LEU A 147 -3.01 11.04 -1.20
CA LEU A 147 -3.31 9.62 -0.96
C LEU A 147 -3.17 8.79 -2.24
N GLN A 148 -3.64 9.28 -3.38
CA GLN A 148 -3.50 8.56 -4.66
C GLN A 148 -2.04 8.41 -5.08
N HIS A 149 -1.22 9.45 -4.88
CA HIS A 149 0.22 9.39 -5.20
C HIS A 149 0.98 8.43 -4.27
N ASN A 150 0.57 8.35 -3.00
CA ASN A 150 1.26 7.60 -1.95
C ASN A 150 0.52 6.31 -1.54
N ASN A 151 -0.42 5.81 -2.33
CA ASN A 151 -1.20 4.62 -1.93
C ASN A 151 -0.38 3.32 -1.99
N LYS A 152 0.67 3.26 -2.82
CA LYS A 152 1.51 2.08 -3.04
C LYS A 152 2.95 2.37 -2.68
N ILE A 153 3.26 2.34 -1.38
CA ILE A 153 4.62 2.55 -0.89
C ILE A 153 5.34 1.21 -0.79
N ILE A 154 6.53 1.16 -1.37
CA ILE A 154 7.49 0.08 -1.23
C ILE A 154 8.80 0.69 -0.73
N VAL A 155 9.28 0.22 0.42
CA VAL A 155 10.57 0.62 0.98
C VAL A 155 11.58 -0.49 0.69
N PRO A 156 12.61 -0.26 -0.15
CA PRO A 156 13.61 -1.27 -0.46
C PRO A 156 14.36 -1.75 0.80
N ALA A 157 14.91 -2.97 0.75
CA ALA A 157 15.74 -3.50 1.82
C ALA A 157 16.93 -2.57 2.13
N LYS A 158 17.26 -2.40 3.40
CA LYS A 158 18.40 -1.57 3.86
C LYS A 158 18.42 -0.15 3.29
N ALA A 159 17.26 0.44 3.05
CA ALA A 159 17.12 1.75 2.43
C ALA A 159 16.05 2.60 3.12
N ALA A 160 15.97 3.87 2.73
CA ALA A 160 14.93 4.78 3.13
C ALA A 160 14.21 5.33 1.91
N VAL A 161 12.91 5.56 2.01
CA VAL A 161 12.15 6.33 1.02
C VAL A 161 11.59 7.59 1.65
N LYS A 162 11.59 8.68 0.87
CA LYS A 162 10.97 9.94 1.25
C LYS A 162 9.55 9.99 0.69
N VAL A 163 8.59 10.23 1.56
CA VAL A 163 7.17 10.36 1.23
C VAL A 163 6.67 11.69 1.73
N THR A 164 5.78 12.33 0.98
CA THR A 164 5.23 13.63 1.34
C THR A 164 3.71 13.57 1.30
N TRP A 165 3.07 13.89 2.44
CA TRP A 165 1.63 14.04 2.51
C TRP A 165 1.22 15.50 2.63
N GLN A 166 0.14 15.85 1.92
CA GLN A 166 -0.43 17.19 1.91
C GLN A 166 -1.81 17.18 2.58
N PHE A 167 -2.13 18.26 3.28
CA PHE A 167 -3.39 18.46 3.99
C PHE A 167 -3.86 19.90 3.76
N ASP A 168 -5.15 20.09 3.55
CA ASP A 168 -5.75 21.41 3.27
C ASP A 168 -6.69 21.83 4.40
N ASN A 169 -6.97 23.13 4.50
CA ASN A 169 -7.86 23.74 5.50
C ASN A 169 -7.40 23.46 6.94
N VAL A 170 -6.08 23.45 7.16
CA VAL A 170 -5.46 23.23 8.46
C VAL A 170 -5.49 24.53 9.26
N ALA A 171 -6.60 24.74 9.98
CA ALA A 171 -6.88 25.97 10.72
C ALA A 171 -6.02 26.16 11.99
N THR A 172 -5.54 25.08 12.59
CA THR A 172 -4.71 25.08 13.80
C THR A 172 -3.41 24.34 13.55
N THR A 173 -2.36 24.65 14.33
CA THR A 173 -1.05 24.00 14.16
C THR A 173 -1.09 22.53 14.57
N PRO A 174 -0.87 21.57 13.64
CA PRO A 174 -0.86 20.16 14.00
C PRO A 174 0.39 19.79 14.79
N VAL A 175 0.24 18.83 15.71
CA VAL A 175 1.31 18.36 16.60
C VAL A 175 1.60 16.87 16.44
N THR A 176 0.73 16.11 15.79
CA THR A 176 0.89 14.66 15.59
C THR A 176 0.55 14.28 14.16
N LEU A 177 1.39 13.44 13.55
CA LEU A 177 1.05 12.62 12.40
C LEU A 177 0.57 11.27 12.92
N ARG A 178 -0.64 10.86 12.55
CA ARG A 178 -1.11 9.49 12.75
C ARG A 178 -1.07 8.76 11.42
N LEU A 179 -0.18 7.76 11.35
CA LEU A 179 0.00 6.90 10.19
C LEU A 179 -0.41 5.47 10.58
N MET A 180 -1.45 4.95 9.95
CA MET A 180 -2.00 3.62 10.21
C MET A 180 -2.27 3.36 11.70
N ASN A 181 -2.87 4.34 12.39
CA ASN A 181 -3.10 4.34 13.85
C ASN A 181 -1.84 4.38 14.75
N ALA A 182 -0.65 4.59 14.20
CA ALA A 182 0.55 4.90 14.97
C ALA A 182 0.79 6.42 15.01
N ASP A 183 1.02 6.95 16.21
CA ASP A 183 1.22 8.38 16.44
C ASP A 183 2.71 8.75 16.44
N TYR A 184 3.04 9.78 15.67
CA TYR A 184 4.37 10.33 15.54
C TYR A 184 4.33 11.83 15.81
N PRO A 185 5.12 12.34 16.78
CA PRO A 185 5.16 13.77 17.06
C PRO A 185 5.71 14.52 15.85
N LEU A 186 5.04 15.60 15.47
CA LEU A 186 5.56 16.49 14.45
C LEU A 186 6.69 17.37 15.02
N PRO A 187 7.79 17.59 14.28
CA PRO A 187 8.76 18.60 14.67
C PRO A 187 8.08 19.99 14.71
N LYS A 188 8.69 20.94 15.43
CA LYS A 188 8.21 22.32 15.41
C LYS A 188 8.19 22.82 13.97
N ILE A 189 7.02 23.30 13.54
CA ILE A 189 6.84 23.88 12.21
C ILE A 189 7.71 25.13 12.14
N SER A 190 8.78 25.07 11.35
CA SER A 190 9.55 26.26 11.03
C SER A 190 8.75 27.07 10.03
N SER A 191 8.08 28.11 10.49
CA SER A 191 7.48 29.11 9.61
C SER A 191 8.58 29.75 8.76
N GLY A 192 8.68 29.34 7.50
CA GLY A 192 9.42 29.99 6.42
C GLY A 192 10.91 30.27 6.67
N PHE A 193 11.77 29.68 5.85
CA PHE A 193 13.10 30.25 5.58
C PHE A 193 12.91 31.64 4.95
N SER A 194 12.94 32.71 5.76
CA SER A 194 12.89 34.08 5.25
C SER A 194 14.28 34.47 4.78
N LEU A 195 14.45 34.72 3.48
CA LEU A 195 15.66 35.30 2.90
C LEU A 195 16.01 36.69 3.46
N LYS A 196 15.16 37.30 4.30
CA LYS A 196 15.48 38.52 5.04
C LYS A 196 16.45 38.31 6.22
N SER A 197 16.76 37.07 6.61
CA SER A 197 17.73 36.80 7.68
C SER A 197 19.19 36.71 7.19
N LEU A 198 19.41 36.78 5.87
CA LEU A 198 20.73 37.04 5.29
C LEU A 198 20.76 38.53 4.96
N GLY A 199 21.28 39.34 5.88
CA GLY A 199 21.49 40.77 5.65
C GLY A 199 22.48 41.01 4.50
N LEU A 200 21.96 41.00 3.26
CA LEU A 200 22.55 41.53 2.05
C LEU A 200 21.66 42.64 1.51
#